data_AF-A0A424IER3-F1
#
_entry.id   AF-A0A424IER3-F1
#
_cell.length_a   1.000
_cell.length_b   1.000
_cell.length_c   1.000
_cell.angle_alpha   90.00
_cell.angle_beta   90.00
_cell.angle_gamma   90.00
#
_symmetry.space_group_name_H-M   'P 1'
#
loop_
_entity.id
_entity.type
_entity.pdbx_description
1 polymer ?
#
loop_
_entity_poly.entity_id
_entity_poly.type
_entity_poly.pdbx_seq_one_letter_code
_entity_poly.pdbx_strand_id
1 'polypeptide(L)'
;MAGLLPVLLLSAPGDAREAAVTSSHWAWSPLARTAPPSSGALRAKTALDHFIFSRLSDAGVEPAPEAAPRELLRRVYLDLTGLPPTPVEMEAFLRDPGDEAYARVVDGLLSRPQYGERWGRHWLDVVRYAETKGYERDEYKKFVWRYRDYVIKAFNEDKPYNRFILEQLAGDEIEGATSDTQIATTFLALGTFDTIAADREVAIYDTLDDIVATTSMAFLGQTLQCARCHDHKFEPFSQKDYHRVLASFEPLNVTGREREVGTDEDRKRYREAEAVYQRTTLDPQRELEERFWAPILERWAKDGLPEGRKAKLNEKQLALTIEAIPLAPDRRSKEQQNMLERERNRVRGAVREVATDEERKTISELEQRLKSLEKDKPQPMMAWVYSDSAKPKPSHLRIRGDVHQRGEVIPFGVPVVLGAEGLPEPRPTGHSSGRRRALADWITGAQAPLAARVMANRVWQYHFGKGLMEDGNNFGVEGGEPTHPALLEWLANSLVEGGWKLKPLHRQIVLSATYRLSATHPEPGKDQDNALYSRWPLHRLEAEAIRDSILAASGKLNHEMAGPPIYPPFADKVVGASSGADWKNSTEEEASRRSVYVFAKRAIPLPELAV
;
A
#
# COMPACT_ATOMS: atom_id res chain seq x y z
N MET A 1 48.38 -61.71 -5.77
CA MET A 1 46.98 -61.46 -5.38
C MET A 1 46.90 -60.01 -4.89
N ALA A 2 46.12 -59.19 -5.60
CA ALA A 2 45.47 -57.94 -5.18
C ALA A 2 45.28 -57.07 -6.43
N GLY A 3 44.05 -57.05 -6.95
CA GLY A 3 43.63 -56.14 -8.01
C GLY A 3 43.39 -54.73 -7.44
N LEU A 4 43.82 -53.72 -8.19
CA LEU A 4 43.50 -52.32 -7.92
C LEU A 4 42.34 -51.91 -8.85
N LEU A 5 41.17 -51.69 -8.23
CA LEU A 5 40.00 -51.03 -8.82
C LEU A 5 40.28 -49.52 -8.98
N PRO A 6 39.91 -48.89 -10.11
CA PRO A 6 39.87 -47.43 -10.19
C PRO A 6 38.60 -46.89 -9.53
N VAL A 7 38.80 -45.88 -8.68
CA VAL A 7 37.76 -45.12 -7.99
C VAL A 7 36.94 -44.34 -9.02
N LEU A 8 35.65 -44.69 -9.15
CA LEU A 8 34.64 -43.88 -9.82
C LEU A 8 34.28 -42.70 -8.90
N LEU A 9 34.72 -41.50 -9.28
CA LEU A 9 34.21 -40.24 -8.73
C LEU A 9 32.75 -40.09 -9.15
N LEU A 10 31.83 -40.26 -8.20
CA LEU A 10 30.43 -39.86 -8.35
C LEU A 10 30.37 -38.33 -8.44
N SER A 11 30.13 -37.82 -9.65
CA SER A 11 29.64 -36.46 -9.85
C SER A 11 28.27 -36.30 -9.20
N ALA A 12 28.10 -35.25 -8.40
CA ALA A 12 26.79 -34.83 -7.91
C ALA A 12 25.81 -34.62 -9.09
N PRO A 13 24.52 -34.96 -8.95
CA PRO A 13 23.55 -34.71 -10.01
C PRO A 13 23.38 -33.20 -10.16
N GLY A 14 23.90 -32.67 -11.27
CA GLY A 14 23.73 -31.28 -11.66
C GLY A 14 22.29 -30.99 -12.09
N ASP A 15 21.87 -29.76 -11.79
CA ASP A 15 20.60 -29.17 -12.19
C ASP A 15 20.29 -29.43 -13.66
N ALA A 16 19.33 -30.33 -13.92
CA ALA A 16 18.65 -30.36 -15.19
C ALA A 16 17.85 -29.05 -15.30
N ARG A 17 18.39 -28.06 -16.00
CA ARG A 17 17.58 -26.93 -16.50
C ARG A 17 16.40 -27.54 -17.25
N GLU A 18 15.19 -27.45 -16.69
CA GLU A 18 13.95 -27.75 -17.41
C GLU A 18 14.02 -27.01 -18.75
N ALA A 19 13.77 -27.74 -19.85
CA ALA A 19 13.93 -27.20 -21.20
C ALA A 19 13.14 -25.89 -21.32
N ALA A 20 13.78 -24.84 -21.85
CA ALA A 20 13.15 -23.54 -22.04
C ALA A 20 11.88 -23.72 -22.88
N VAL A 21 10.72 -23.46 -22.27
CA VAL A 21 9.46 -23.38 -23.01
C VAL A 21 9.50 -22.05 -23.75
N THR A 22 9.88 -22.08 -25.02
CA THR A 22 9.84 -20.89 -25.88
C THR A 22 8.40 -20.59 -26.24
N SER A 23 7.87 -19.46 -25.77
CA SER A 23 6.57 -18.95 -26.20
C SER A 23 6.76 -17.80 -27.20
N SER A 24 5.97 -17.81 -28.27
CA SER A 24 5.87 -16.69 -29.22
C SER A 24 4.83 -15.66 -28.81
N HIS A 25 4.32 -15.71 -27.57
CA HIS A 25 3.31 -14.77 -27.10
C HIS A 25 3.89 -13.34 -27.04
N TRP A 26 3.15 -12.39 -27.61
CA TRP A 26 3.61 -11.00 -27.79
C TRP A 26 4.01 -10.36 -26.44
N ALA A 27 3.23 -10.61 -25.38
CA ALA A 27 3.44 -9.98 -24.07
C ALA A 27 4.67 -10.51 -23.32
N TRP A 28 5.18 -11.69 -23.67
CA TRP A 28 6.36 -12.29 -23.03
C TRP A 28 7.63 -12.12 -23.85
N SER A 29 7.51 -11.53 -25.04
CA SER A 29 8.65 -11.11 -25.86
C SER A 29 9.20 -9.77 -25.34
N PRO A 30 10.50 -9.47 -25.55
CA PRO A 30 11.07 -8.15 -25.24
C PRO A 30 10.24 -6.99 -25.83
N LEU A 31 10.36 -5.79 -25.25
CA LEU A 31 9.66 -4.61 -25.77
C LEU A 31 10.04 -4.38 -27.24
N ALA A 32 9.04 -4.33 -28.12
CA ALA A 32 9.26 -4.08 -29.52
C ALA A 32 9.53 -2.59 -29.74
N ARG A 33 10.60 -2.25 -30.46
CA ARG A 33 10.86 -0.85 -30.85
C ARG A 33 9.92 -0.44 -31.97
N THR A 34 8.82 0.21 -31.61
CA THR A 34 7.83 0.72 -32.56
C THR A 34 8.05 2.22 -32.80
N ALA A 35 8.12 2.63 -34.07
CA ALA A 35 8.10 4.05 -34.43
C ALA A 35 6.65 4.48 -34.71
N PRO A 36 6.28 5.74 -34.44
CA PRO A 36 5.00 6.28 -34.88
C PRO A 36 4.83 6.09 -36.39
N PRO A 37 3.68 5.56 -36.86
CA PRO A 37 3.45 5.39 -38.29
C PRO A 37 3.33 6.76 -38.98
N SER A 38 3.54 6.79 -40.30
CA SER A 38 3.22 7.98 -41.09
C SER A 38 1.70 8.08 -41.25
N SER A 39 0.99 8.70 -40.30
CA SER A 39 -0.42 9.02 -40.52
C SER A 39 -0.54 10.14 -41.55
N GLY A 40 -1.55 10.08 -42.42
CA GLY A 40 -1.90 11.18 -43.33
C GLY A 40 -2.29 12.47 -42.58
N ALA A 41 -2.79 13.45 -43.33
CA ALA A 41 -3.05 14.84 -42.95
C ALA A 41 -4.09 15.11 -41.83
N LEU A 42 -4.29 14.18 -40.89
CA LEU A 42 -5.04 14.40 -39.66
C LEU A 42 -4.18 15.19 -38.67
N ARG A 43 -4.82 16.08 -37.89
CA ARG A 43 -4.17 17.06 -37.00
C ARG A 43 -3.54 16.41 -35.76
N ALA A 44 -2.52 15.57 -35.95
CA ALA A 44 -1.72 15.00 -34.86
C ALA A 44 -1.06 16.13 -34.04
N LYS A 45 -1.14 16.04 -32.71
CA LYS A 45 -0.49 16.97 -31.77
C LYS A 45 0.72 16.33 -31.09
N THR A 46 0.74 15.00 -31.00
CA THR A 46 1.78 14.20 -30.36
C THR A 46 2.07 12.95 -31.19
N ALA A 47 3.20 12.29 -30.90
CA ALA A 47 3.59 11.06 -31.57
C ALA A 47 2.54 9.93 -31.43
N LEU A 48 1.77 9.91 -30.35
CA LEU A 48 0.76 8.89 -30.09
C LEU A 48 -0.42 8.96 -31.06
N ASP A 49 -0.76 10.18 -31.50
CA ASP A 49 -1.90 10.43 -32.39
C ASP A 49 -1.73 9.69 -33.71
N HIS A 50 -0.50 9.54 -34.18
CA HIS A 50 -0.22 8.82 -35.43
C HIS A 50 -0.68 7.36 -35.37
N PHE A 51 -0.57 6.67 -34.22
CA PHE A 51 -1.01 5.29 -34.09
C PHE A 51 -2.54 5.16 -34.19
N ILE A 52 -3.26 6.07 -33.55
CA ILE A 52 -4.73 6.10 -33.58
C ILE A 52 -5.23 6.51 -34.96
N PHE A 53 -4.70 7.61 -35.50
CA PHE A 53 -5.13 8.18 -36.77
C PHE A 53 -4.78 7.32 -37.97
N SER A 54 -3.68 6.54 -37.91
CA SER A 54 -3.42 5.52 -38.93
C SER A 54 -4.52 4.46 -38.94
N ARG A 55 -4.94 3.93 -37.78
CA ARG A 55 -5.99 2.92 -37.69
C ARG A 55 -7.37 3.45 -38.11
N LEU A 56 -7.69 4.69 -37.73
CA LEU A 56 -8.91 5.36 -38.17
C LEU A 56 -8.94 5.54 -39.70
N SER A 57 -7.82 6.00 -40.28
CA SER A 57 -7.67 6.13 -41.73
C SER A 57 -7.82 4.79 -42.45
N ASP A 58 -7.18 3.73 -41.95
CA ASP A 58 -7.27 2.38 -42.53
C ASP A 58 -8.71 1.83 -42.49
N ALA A 59 -9.47 2.18 -41.45
CA ALA A 59 -10.87 1.79 -41.29
C ALA A 59 -11.84 2.67 -42.11
N GLY A 60 -11.38 3.81 -42.62
CA GLY A 60 -12.21 4.84 -43.26
C GLY A 60 -13.16 5.51 -42.27
N VAL A 61 -12.70 5.77 -41.05
CA VAL A 61 -13.43 6.46 -39.99
C VAL A 61 -12.77 7.81 -39.73
N GLU A 62 -13.52 8.89 -39.86
CA GLU A 62 -13.04 10.22 -39.46
C GLU A 62 -13.10 10.33 -37.93
N PRO A 63 -12.18 11.06 -37.27
CA PRO A 63 -12.29 11.34 -35.86
C PRO A 63 -13.35 12.41 -35.57
N ALA A 64 -13.87 12.43 -34.34
CA ALA A 64 -14.73 13.47 -33.83
C ALA A 64 -14.04 14.85 -33.90
N PRO A 65 -14.79 15.95 -33.92
CA PRO A 65 -14.20 17.27 -33.72
C PRO A 65 -13.54 17.36 -32.35
N GLU A 66 -12.63 18.33 -32.19
CA GLU A 66 -12.05 18.64 -30.89
C GLU A 66 -13.14 19.07 -29.89
N ALA A 67 -13.00 18.67 -28.63
CA ALA A 67 -13.92 19.03 -27.55
C ALA A 67 -13.94 20.55 -27.32
N ALA A 68 -15.07 21.07 -26.85
CA ALA A 68 -15.15 22.48 -26.50
C ALA A 68 -14.15 22.82 -25.38
N PRO A 69 -13.52 24.00 -25.36
CA PRO A 69 -12.49 24.34 -24.37
C PRO A 69 -12.91 24.11 -22.91
N ARG A 70 -14.17 24.42 -22.57
CA ARG A 70 -14.74 24.18 -21.23
C ARG A 70 -14.78 22.70 -20.86
N GLU A 71 -15.17 21.84 -21.79
CA GLU A 71 -15.25 20.39 -21.59
C GLU A 71 -13.85 19.80 -21.42
N LEU A 72 -12.93 20.21 -22.29
CA LEU A 72 -11.54 19.76 -22.26
C LEU A 72 -10.85 20.16 -20.95
N LEU A 73 -11.06 21.39 -20.48
CA LEU A 73 -10.50 21.85 -19.21
C LEU A 73 -11.07 21.06 -18.03
N ARG A 74 -12.39 20.88 -17.97
CA ARG A 74 -13.02 20.10 -16.89
C ARG A 74 -12.50 18.66 -16.87
N ARG A 75 -12.35 18.04 -18.04
CA ARG A 75 -11.84 16.66 -18.21
C ARG A 75 -10.44 16.52 -17.61
N VAL A 76 -9.49 17.34 -18.06
CA VAL A 76 -8.09 17.21 -17.61
C VAL A 76 -7.90 17.50 -16.12
N TYR A 77 -8.71 18.41 -15.55
CA TYR A 77 -8.72 18.67 -14.12
C TYR A 77 -9.18 17.45 -13.32
N LEU A 78 -10.29 16.82 -13.73
CA LEU A 78 -10.80 15.62 -13.07
C LEU A 78 -9.85 14.43 -13.24
N ASP A 79 -9.30 14.22 -14.43
CA ASP A 79 -8.40 13.08 -14.69
C ASP A 79 -7.08 13.20 -13.91
N LEU A 80 -6.50 14.40 -13.87
CA LEU A 80 -5.19 14.61 -13.22
C LEU A 80 -5.29 14.85 -11.72
N THR A 81 -6.38 15.45 -11.20
CA THR A 81 -6.47 15.84 -9.78
C THR A 81 -7.69 15.30 -9.04
N GLY A 82 -8.70 14.78 -9.76
CA GLY A 82 -9.97 14.35 -9.19
C GLY A 82 -10.88 15.51 -8.75
N LEU A 83 -10.52 16.76 -9.06
CA LEU A 83 -11.26 17.97 -8.70
C LEU A 83 -11.61 18.76 -9.95
N PRO A 84 -12.74 19.48 -9.98
CA PRO A 84 -13.08 20.38 -11.08
C PRO A 84 -12.21 21.65 -11.03
N PRO A 85 -12.03 22.36 -12.16
CA PRO A 85 -11.41 23.68 -12.16
C PRO A 85 -12.25 24.67 -11.36
N THR A 86 -11.60 25.61 -10.67
CA THR A 86 -12.28 26.75 -10.06
C THR A 86 -12.89 27.66 -11.13
N PRO A 87 -13.91 28.47 -10.80
CA PRO A 87 -14.47 29.45 -11.73
C PRO A 87 -13.40 30.39 -12.32
N VAL A 88 -12.43 30.82 -11.50
CA VAL A 88 -11.33 31.71 -11.92
C VAL A 88 -10.40 31.02 -12.92
N GLU A 89 -10.02 29.77 -12.67
CA GLU A 89 -9.19 28.98 -13.60
C GLU A 89 -9.92 28.71 -14.91
N MET A 90 -11.23 28.42 -14.85
CA MET A 90 -12.06 28.23 -16.04
C MET A 90 -12.14 29.51 -16.88
N GLU A 91 -12.47 30.64 -16.27
CA GLU A 91 -12.53 31.93 -16.97
C GLU A 91 -11.17 32.32 -17.56
N ALA A 92 -10.07 32.11 -16.83
CA ALA A 92 -8.73 32.43 -17.31
C ALA A 92 -8.37 31.64 -18.58
N PHE A 93 -8.69 30.34 -18.61
CA PHE A 93 -8.44 29.51 -19.79
C PHE A 93 -9.32 29.87 -20.98
N LEU A 94 -10.61 30.16 -20.73
CA LEU A 94 -11.57 30.47 -21.79
C LEU A 94 -11.31 31.80 -22.51
N ARG A 95 -10.51 32.71 -21.94
CA ARG A 95 -10.13 33.97 -22.61
C ARG A 95 -9.23 33.75 -23.84
N ASP A 96 -8.34 32.74 -23.77
CA ASP A 96 -7.40 32.43 -24.85
C ASP A 96 -7.08 30.91 -24.85
N PRO A 97 -8.03 30.06 -25.30
CA PRO A 97 -7.88 28.61 -25.26
C PRO A 97 -7.01 28.12 -26.43
N GLY A 98 -5.70 28.26 -26.30
CA GLY A 98 -4.70 27.75 -27.24
C GLY A 98 -3.96 26.50 -26.73
N ASP A 99 -3.24 25.82 -27.63
CA ASP A 99 -2.45 24.62 -27.31
C ASP A 99 -1.40 24.88 -26.21
N GLU A 100 -0.71 26.01 -26.28
CA GLU A 100 0.26 26.44 -25.27
C GLU A 100 -0.40 26.75 -23.92
N ALA A 101 -1.62 27.33 -23.94
CA ALA A 101 -2.38 27.59 -22.72
C ALA A 101 -2.80 26.27 -22.05
N TYR A 102 -3.26 25.31 -22.86
CA TYR A 102 -3.62 23.98 -22.39
C TYR A 102 -2.41 23.22 -21.82
N ALA A 103 -1.25 23.29 -22.49
CA ALA A 103 -0.02 22.68 -21.99
C ALA A 103 0.42 23.25 -20.64
N ARG A 104 0.34 24.58 -20.45
CA ARG A 104 0.61 25.22 -19.14
C ARG A 104 -0.36 24.75 -18.05
N VAL A 105 -1.64 24.55 -18.38
CA VAL A 105 -2.60 23.99 -17.43
C VAL A 105 -2.20 22.57 -17.04
N VAL A 106 -1.89 21.71 -18.00
CA VAL A 106 -1.46 20.32 -17.75
C VAL A 106 -0.23 20.29 -16.85
N ASP A 107 0.80 21.08 -17.17
CA ASP A 107 2.03 21.17 -16.39
C ASP A 107 1.75 21.68 -14.96
N GLY A 108 0.87 22.67 -14.84
CA GLY A 108 0.38 23.16 -13.55
C GLY A 108 -0.32 22.06 -12.74
N LEU A 109 -1.22 21.28 -13.34
CA LEU A 109 -1.95 20.21 -12.66
C LEU A 109 -1.03 19.06 -12.22
N LEU A 110 -0.09 18.64 -13.06
CA LEU A 110 0.89 17.60 -12.72
C LEU A 110 1.83 18.02 -11.59
N SER A 111 2.01 19.32 -11.36
CA SER A 111 2.80 19.85 -10.24
C SER A 111 2.03 19.91 -8.92
N ARG A 112 0.69 19.81 -8.94
CA ARG A 112 -0.16 19.95 -7.75
C ARG A 112 -0.11 18.71 -6.86
N PRO A 113 -0.16 18.86 -5.52
CA PRO A 113 -0.25 17.73 -4.60
C PRO A 113 -1.48 16.83 -4.81
N GLN A 114 -2.56 17.39 -5.37
CA GLN A 114 -3.79 16.65 -5.69
C GLN A 114 -3.59 15.59 -6.79
N TYR A 115 -2.52 15.71 -7.60
CA TYR A 115 -2.13 14.67 -8.55
C TYR A 115 -1.80 13.35 -7.83
N GLY A 116 -0.95 13.40 -6.80
CA GLY A 116 -0.57 12.21 -6.03
C GLY A 116 -1.75 11.60 -5.27
N GLU A 117 -2.70 12.40 -4.81
CA GLU A 117 -3.92 11.89 -4.18
C GLU A 117 -4.84 11.18 -5.19
N ARG A 118 -4.99 11.72 -6.40
CA ARG A 118 -5.78 11.13 -7.48
C ARG A 118 -5.17 9.83 -7.99
N TRP A 119 -3.90 9.88 -8.39
CA TRP A 119 -3.22 8.72 -8.97
C TRP A 119 -2.79 7.70 -7.91
N GLY A 120 -2.53 8.15 -6.69
CA GLY A 120 -2.36 7.27 -5.55
C GLY A 120 -3.63 6.50 -5.22
N ARG A 121 -4.82 7.13 -5.29
CA ARG A 121 -6.12 6.42 -5.12
C ARG A 121 -6.30 5.29 -6.12
N HIS A 122 -5.96 5.50 -7.39
CA HIS A 122 -5.99 4.44 -8.42
C HIS A 122 -5.04 3.30 -8.07
N TRP A 123 -3.81 3.60 -7.63
CA TRP A 123 -2.88 2.56 -7.20
C TRP A 123 -3.40 1.75 -6.01
N LEU A 124 -4.06 2.41 -5.06
CA LEU A 124 -4.61 1.75 -3.88
C LEU A 124 -5.71 0.74 -4.23
N ASP A 125 -6.47 0.94 -5.31
CA ASP A 125 -7.38 -0.08 -5.85
C ASP A 125 -6.62 -1.30 -6.38
N VAL A 126 -5.58 -1.06 -7.19
CA VAL A 126 -4.76 -2.13 -7.80
C VAL A 126 -4.20 -3.07 -6.73
N VAL A 127 -3.76 -2.51 -5.61
CA VAL A 127 -3.16 -3.28 -4.50
C VAL A 127 -4.19 -3.68 -3.43
N ARG A 128 -5.47 -3.45 -3.69
CA ARG A 128 -6.61 -3.85 -2.85
C ARG A 128 -6.48 -3.29 -1.43
N TYR A 129 -6.02 -2.06 -1.31
CA TYR A 129 -5.79 -1.38 -0.05
C TYR A 129 -7.05 -1.34 0.82
N ALA A 130 -6.87 -1.60 2.11
CA ALA A 130 -7.89 -1.35 3.11
C ALA A 130 -7.25 -1.15 4.49
N GLU A 131 -7.92 -0.38 5.33
CA GLU A 131 -7.53 -0.14 6.72
C GLU A 131 -7.79 -1.37 7.61
N THR A 132 -8.55 -2.37 7.13
CA THR A 132 -8.99 -3.52 7.94
C THR A 132 -8.59 -4.88 7.35
N LYS A 133 -8.63 -5.92 8.20
CA LYS A 133 -8.17 -7.29 7.91
C LYS A 133 -9.13 -8.13 7.06
N GLY A 134 -10.40 -7.75 6.91
CA GLY A 134 -11.44 -8.61 6.32
C GLY A 134 -11.87 -9.73 7.26
N TYR A 135 -12.50 -10.76 6.70
CA TYR A 135 -13.03 -11.92 7.45
C TYR A 135 -14.06 -11.53 8.52
N GLU A 136 -14.35 -12.43 9.47
CA GLU A 136 -15.46 -12.31 10.42
C GLU A 136 -15.31 -11.13 11.39
N ARG A 137 -14.07 -10.78 11.76
CA ARG A 137 -13.79 -9.71 12.73
C ARG A 137 -13.49 -8.35 12.08
N ASP A 138 -12.97 -8.34 10.84
CA ASP A 138 -12.59 -7.14 10.09
C ASP A 138 -11.84 -6.07 10.90
N GLU A 139 -10.89 -6.52 11.74
CA GLU A 139 -10.18 -5.66 12.70
C GLU A 139 -9.28 -4.63 12.00
N TYR A 140 -9.02 -3.51 12.67
CA TYR A 140 -8.13 -2.46 12.17
C TYR A 140 -6.67 -2.91 12.04
N LYS A 141 -6.02 -2.55 10.93
CA LYS A 141 -4.57 -2.64 10.68
C LYS A 141 -3.91 -1.34 11.10
N LYS A 142 -3.45 -1.28 12.34
CA LYS A 142 -2.82 -0.06 12.88
C LYS A 142 -1.67 0.41 11.98
N PHE A 143 -1.63 1.71 11.74
CA PHE A 143 -0.59 2.41 10.94
C PHE A 143 -0.54 2.08 9.45
N VAL A 144 -1.46 1.28 8.90
CA VAL A 144 -1.46 0.96 7.46
C VAL A 144 -1.68 2.19 6.58
N TRP A 145 -2.36 3.23 7.07
CA TRP A 145 -2.49 4.55 6.43
C TRP A 145 -1.16 5.18 6.01
N ARG A 146 -0.04 4.83 6.66
CA ARG A 146 1.28 5.32 6.24
C ARG A 146 1.67 4.82 4.87
N TYR A 147 1.19 3.65 4.45
CA TYR A 147 1.39 3.16 3.08
C TYR A 147 0.63 4.01 2.07
N ARG A 148 -0.62 4.39 2.35
CA ARG A 148 -1.36 5.34 1.51
C ARG A 148 -0.58 6.65 1.35
N ASP A 149 -0.07 7.20 2.45
CA ASP A 149 0.69 8.44 2.42
C ASP A 149 2.01 8.30 1.64
N TYR A 150 2.70 7.16 1.80
CA TYR A 150 3.88 6.81 0.99
C TYR A 150 3.54 6.77 -0.50
N VAL A 151 2.43 6.13 -0.89
CA VAL A 151 1.97 6.07 -2.28
C VAL A 151 1.71 7.47 -2.81
N ILE A 152 0.89 8.27 -2.12
CA ILE A 152 0.57 9.66 -2.52
C ILE A 152 1.85 10.49 -2.71
N LYS A 153 2.78 10.38 -1.76
CA LYS A 153 4.09 11.04 -1.84
C LYS A 153 4.89 10.57 -3.05
N ALA A 154 4.98 9.26 -3.28
CA ALA A 154 5.74 8.69 -4.40
C ALA A 154 5.22 9.18 -5.75
N PHE A 155 3.90 9.27 -5.95
CA PHE A 155 3.33 9.86 -7.17
C PHE A 155 3.61 11.37 -7.27
N ASN A 156 3.48 12.13 -6.18
CA ASN A 156 3.76 13.57 -6.19
C ASN A 156 5.23 13.89 -6.52
N GLU A 157 6.17 13.11 -6.01
CA GLU A 157 7.61 13.20 -6.32
C GLU A 157 7.96 12.65 -7.71
N ASP A 158 6.98 12.12 -8.43
CA ASP A 158 7.16 11.40 -9.70
C ASP A 158 8.22 10.31 -9.55
N LYS A 159 8.19 9.54 -8.45
CA LYS A 159 9.17 8.49 -8.17
C LYS A 159 9.23 7.54 -9.39
N PRO A 160 10.43 7.22 -9.91
CA PRO A 160 10.55 6.24 -10.99
C PRO A 160 9.77 4.97 -10.66
N TYR A 161 8.89 4.53 -11.54
CA TYR A 161 7.98 3.41 -11.28
C TYR A 161 8.75 2.11 -10.98
N ASN A 162 9.87 1.87 -11.64
CA ASN A 162 10.78 0.75 -11.29
C ASN A 162 11.28 0.84 -9.83
N ARG A 163 11.65 2.03 -9.37
CA ARG A 163 12.06 2.24 -7.98
C ARG A 163 10.90 2.06 -7.02
N PHE A 164 9.71 2.50 -7.40
CA PHE A 164 8.49 2.28 -6.64
C PHE A 164 8.16 0.79 -6.48
N ILE A 165 8.26 -0.02 -7.55
CA ILE A 165 8.13 -1.48 -7.49
C ILE A 165 9.18 -2.08 -6.52
N LEU A 166 10.45 -1.69 -6.67
CA LEU A 166 11.54 -2.16 -5.82
C LEU A 166 11.28 -1.89 -4.34
N GLU A 167 10.86 -0.68 -3.99
CA GLU A 167 10.55 -0.32 -2.61
C GLU A 167 9.36 -1.12 -2.05
N GLN A 168 8.33 -1.38 -2.86
CA GLN A 168 7.18 -2.17 -2.42
C GLN A 168 7.49 -3.64 -2.14
N LEU A 169 8.40 -4.24 -2.91
CA LEU A 169 8.77 -5.64 -2.72
C LEU A 169 9.91 -5.82 -1.73
N ALA A 170 10.85 -4.88 -1.67
CA ALA A 170 12.13 -5.05 -0.99
C ALA A 170 12.74 -3.76 -0.43
N GLY A 171 11.93 -2.75 -0.10
CA GLY A 171 12.41 -1.46 0.42
C GLY A 171 13.08 -1.52 1.80
N ASP A 172 13.01 -2.66 2.49
CA ASP A 172 13.77 -2.99 3.70
C ASP A 172 15.10 -3.73 3.41
N GLU A 173 15.33 -4.18 2.16
CA GLU A 173 16.53 -4.89 1.70
C GLU A 173 17.50 -4.01 0.91
N ILE A 174 17.09 -2.78 0.58
CA ILE A 174 17.91 -1.84 -0.15
C ILE A 174 19.00 -1.22 0.75
N GLU A 175 20.11 -0.85 0.14
CA GLU A 175 21.14 -0.07 0.81
C GLU A 175 20.59 1.33 1.13
N GLY A 176 20.86 1.81 2.35
CA GLY A 176 20.33 3.09 2.82
C GLY A 176 18.81 3.10 3.04
N ALA A 177 18.20 1.95 3.35
CA ALA A 177 16.77 1.86 3.64
C ALA A 177 16.33 2.89 4.69
N THR A 178 15.30 3.67 4.35
CA THR A 178 14.71 4.70 5.21
C THR A 178 13.40 4.20 5.81
N SER A 179 12.77 5.01 6.66
CA SER A 179 11.40 4.73 7.11
C SER A 179 10.42 4.58 5.93
N ASP A 180 10.53 5.43 4.92
CA ASP A 180 9.61 5.43 3.77
C ASP A 180 9.76 4.16 2.94
N THR A 181 10.99 3.73 2.67
CA THR A 181 11.24 2.52 1.87
C THR A 181 10.83 1.28 2.66
N GLN A 182 10.99 1.26 3.98
CA GLN A 182 10.46 0.20 4.83
C GLN A 182 8.93 0.21 4.83
N ILE A 183 8.28 1.37 4.95
CA ILE A 183 6.80 1.51 4.88
C ILE A 183 6.25 1.00 3.55
N ALA A 184 6.96 1.21 2.43
CA ALA A 184 6.55 0.74 1.11
C ALA A 184 6.29 -0.78 1.08
N THR A 185 7.03 -1.57 1.88
CA THR A 185 6.85 -3.03 2.00
C THR A 185 5.52 -3.45 2.63
N THR A 186 4.75 -2.50 3.16
CA THR A 186 3.35 -2.72 3.56
C THR A 186 2.52 -3.29 2.41
N PHE A 187 2.91 -3.05 1.15
CA PHE A 187 2.34 -3.72 -0.04
C PHE A 187 2.17 -5.24 0.16
N LEU A 188 3.17 -5.90 0.75
CA LEU A 188 3.17 -7.34 1.00
C LEU A 188 2.19 -7.75 2.12
N ALA A 189 1.71 -6.79 2.92
CA ALA A 189 0.86 -7.01 4.08
C ALA A 189 -0.55 -6.41 3.93
N LEU A 190 -0.95 -6.03 2.70
CA LEU A 190 -2.25 -5.41 2.44
C LEU A 190 -3.41 -6.41 2.44
N GLY A 191 -3.17 -7.69 2.14
CA GLY A 191 -4.16 -8.75 1.96
C GLY A 191 -5.18 -8.94 3.11
N THR A 192 -6.06 -9.91 2.94
CA THR A 192 -6.99 -10.32 3.98
C THR A 192 -6.30 -11.25 4.97
N PHE A 193 -6.75 -11.24 6.23
CA PHE A 193 -6.15 -12.05 7.29
C PHE A 193 -7.22 -12.69 8.16
N ASP A 194 -7.23 -14.02 8.17
CA ASP A 194 -8.00 -14.76 9.15
C ASP A 194 -7.26 -14.76 10.49
N THR A 195 -7.88 -14.18 11.52
CA THR A 195 -7.33 -14.07 12.88
C THR A 195 -7.74 -15.23 13.79
N ILE A 196 -8.65 -16.09 13.32
CA ILE A 196 -9.22 -17.23 14.04
C ILE A 196 -9.02 -18.55 13.29
N ALA A 197 -8.14 -18.55 12.28
CA ALA A 197 -7.83 -19.72 11.46
C ALA A 197 -7.52 -20.94 12.33
N ALA A 198 -8.26 -22.03 12.08
CA ALA A 198 -8.08 -23.29 12.80
C ALA A 198 -6.71 -23.92 12.50
N ASP A 199 -6.21 -23.73 11.28
CA ASP A 199 -4.92 -24.23 10.84
C ASP A 199 -3.96 -23.07 10.52
N ARG A 200 -2.91 -22.95 11.35
CA ARG A 200 -1.92 -21.89 11.23
C ARG A 200 -1.05 -22.02 9.99
N GLU A 201 -0.73 -23.23 9.54
CA GLU A 201 0.11 -23.43 8.34
C GLU A 201 -0.69 -23.05 7.09
N VAL A 202 -1.96 -23.42 7.02
CA VAL A 202 -2.88 -22.98 5.95
C VAL A 202 -2.96 -21.46 5.90
N ALA A 203 -3.21 -20.79 7.03
CA ALA A 203 -3.31 -19.33 7.07
C ALA A 203 -2.04 -18.58 6.65
N ILE A 204 -0.86 -19.16 6.93
CA ILE A 204 0.42 -18.61 6.48
C ILE A 204 0.50 -18.70 4.96
N TYR A 205 0.21 -19.86 4.37
CA TYR A 205 0.27 -20.06 2.93
C TYR A 205 -0.79 -19.24 2.19
N ASP A 206 -2.03 -19.15 2.69
CA ASP A 206 -3.03 -18.28 2.06
C ASP A 206 -2.58 -16.80 2.04
N THR A 207 -1.84 -16.34 3.06
CA THR A 207 -1.22 -15.00 3.04
C THR A 207 -0.13 -14.90 1.96
N LEU A 208 0.76 -15.90 1.85
CA LEU A 208 1.82 -15.89 0.86
C LEU A 208 1.26 -15.99 -0.57
N ASP A 209 0.20 -16.75 -0.75
CA ASP A 209 -0.48 -16.93 -2.03
C ASP A 209 -1.14 -15.63 -2.48
N ASP A 210 -1.73 -14.86 -1.55
CA ASP A 210 -2.24 -13.52 -1.81
C ASP A 210 -1.14 -12.54 -2.25
N ILE A 211 0.06 -12.63 -1.64
CA ILE A 211 1.23 -11.84 -2.04
C ILE A 211 1.67 -12.20 -3.47
N VAL A 212 1.77 -13.49 -3.80
CA VAL A 212 2.13 -13.96 -5.14
C VAL A 212 1.10 -13.49 -6.16
N ALA A 213 -0.19 -13.69 -5.87
CA ALA A 213 -1.29 -13.26 -6.72
C ALA A 213 -1.24 -11.75 -7.02
N THR A 214 -1.12 -10.94 -5.98
CA THR A 214 -1.09 -9.46 -6.11
C THR A 214 0.13 -9.01 -6.88
N THR A 215 1.31 -9.52 -6.55
CA THR A 215 2.56 -9.18 -7.23
C THR A 215 2.46 -9.51 -8.73
N SER A 216 1.94 -10.69 -9.06
CA SER A 216 1.85 -11.18 -10.43
C SER A 216 0.84 -10.38 -11.25
N MET A 217 -0.34 -10.09 -10.73
CA MET A 217 -1.34 -9.27 -11.43
C MET A 217 -0.93 -7.79 -11.49
N ALA A 218 -0.44 -7.23 -10.38
CA ALA A 218 -0.08 -5.81 -10.31
C ALA A 218 1.14 -5.46 -11.17
N PHE A 219 2.15 -6.33 -11.26
CA PHE A 219 3.39 -5.97 -11.97
C PHE A 219 3.61 -6.74 -13.26
N LEU A 220 3.06 -7.95 -13.40
CA LEU A 220 3.29 -8.78 -14.58
C LEU A 220 2.03 -8.93 -15.44
N GLY A 221 0.86 -8.58 -14.91
CA GLY A 221 -0.42 -8.86 -15.55
C GLY A 221 -0.57 -10.36 -15.80
N GLN A 222 -0.18 -11.22 -14.86
CA GLN A 222 -0.27 -12.68 -15.00
C GLN A 222 -1.09 -13.29 -13.87
N THR A 223 -1.97 -14.24 -14.17
CA THR A 223 -2.82 -14.95 -13.21
C THR A 223 -2.14 -16.20 -12.64
N LEU A 224 -0.89 -16.08 -12.17
CA LEU A 224 -0.07 -17.20 -11.68
C LEU A 224 -0.73 -18.01 -10.55
N GLN A 225 -1.63 -17.41 -9.76
CA GLN A 225 -2.35 -18.07 -8.67
C GLN A 225 -3.11 -19.33 -9.11
N CYS A 226 -3.57 -19.39 -10.36
CA CYS A 226 -4.25 -20.56 -10.91
C CYS A 226 -3.32 -21.78 -10.99
N ALA A 227 -2.00 -21.57 -11.01
CA ALA A 227 -1.00 -22.62 -10.97
C ALA A 227 -0.62 -23.08 -9.54
N ARG A 228 -1.32 -22.61 -8.49
CA ARG A 228 -1.07 -23.03 -7.09
C ARG A 228 -1.22 -24.54 -6.90
N CYS A 229 -2.30 -25.10 -7.44
CA CYS A 229 -2.70 -26.49 -7.19
C CYS A 229 -2.32 -27.45 -8.32
N HIS A 230 -2.23 -26.98 -9.56
CA HIS A 230 -1.89 -27.78 -10.73
C HIS A 230 -1.28 -26.89 -11.79
N ASP A 231 -0.73 -27.45 -12.87
CA ASP A 231 -0.27 -26.65 -14.01
C ASP A 231 -1.42 -25.80 -14.56
N HIS A 232 -1.16 -24.54 -14.91
CA HIS A 232 -2.18 -23.63 -15.40
C HIS A 232 -2.92 -24.24 -16.60
N LYS A 233 -4.26 -24.16 -16.59
CA LYS A 233 -5.10 -24.88 -17.56
C LYS A 233 -4.84 -24.45 -19.02
N PHE A 234 -4.56 -23.17 -19.24
CA PHE A 234 -4.48 -22.56 -20.58
C PHE A 234 -3.15 -21.87 -20.87
N GLU A 235 -2.31 -21.67 -19.85
CA GLU A 235 -1.08 -20.88 -19.97
C GLU A 235 0.11 -21.78 -19.67
N PRO A 236 1.30 -21.50 -20.21
CA PRO A 236 2.49 -22.31 -20.01
C PRO A 236 3.15 -22.03 -18.65
N PHE A 237 2.35 -21.95 -17.59
CA PHE A 237 2.80 -21.81 -16.20
C PHE A 237 2.60 -23.13 -15.48
N SER A 238 3.69 -23.79 -15.11
CA SER A 238 3.65 -25.01 -14.32
C SER A 238 3.35 -24.71 -12.85
N GLN A 239 2.93 -25.73 -12.11
CA GLN A 239 2.82 -25.65 -10.65
C GLN A 239 4.17 -25.29 -10.01
N LYS A 240 5.28 -25.73 -10.61
CA LYS A 240 6.63 -25.38 -10.15
C LYS A 240 6.93 -23.89 -10.33
N ASP A 241 6.47 -23.28 -11.42
CA ASP A 241 6.66 -21.85 -11.68
C ASP A 241 5.98 -20.99 -10.62
N TYR A 242 4.79 -21.38 -10.18
CA TYR A 242 4.15 -20.73 -9.03
C TYR A 242 5.01 -20.82 -7.78
N HIS A 243 5.52 -22.01 -7.45
CA HIS A 243 6.32 -22.23 -6.24
C HIS A 243 7.71 -21.56 -6.30
N ARG A 244 8.27 -21.37 -7.51
CA ARG A 244 9.48 -20.57 -7.74
C ARG A 244 9.29 -19.13 -7.30
N VAL A 245 8.16 -18.52 -7.67
CA VAL A 245 7.81 -17.14 -7.24
C VAL A 245 7.48 -17.12 -5.76
N LEU A 246 6.70 -18.07 -5.25
CA LEU A 246 6.36 -18.22 -3.83
C LEU A 246 7.60 -18.25 -2.93
N ALA A 247 8.66 -18.95 -3.37
CA ALA A 247 9.94 -19.04 -2.66
C ALA A 247 10.64 -17.69 -2.42
N SER A 248 10.22 -16.63 -3.14
CA SER A 248 10.67 -15.25 -2.90
C SER A 248 10.09 -14.66 -1.61
N PHE A 249 8.90 -15.12 -1.20
CA PHE A 249 8.12 -14.56 -0.11
C PHE A 249 8.03 -15.48 1.11
N GLU A 250 8.24 -16.79 0.96
CA GLU A 250 8.31 -17.72 2.10
C GLU A 250 9.26 -17.35 3.25
N PRO A 251 10.36 -16.60 3.04
CA PRO A 251 11.20 -16.13 4.14
C PRO A 251 10.50 -15.13 5.08
N LEU A 252 9.38 -14.54 4.66
CA LEU A 252 8.63 -13.55 5.43
C LEU A 252 7.99 -14.19 6.68
N ASN A 253 8.17 -13.54 7.83
CA ASN A 253 7.37 -13.83 9.02
C ASN A 253 6.02 -13.12 8.94
N VAL A 254 5.08 -13.72 8.22
CA VAL A 254 3.72 -13.17 8.03
C VAL A 254 2.85 -13.19 9.30
N THR A 255 3.34 -13.80 10.39
CA THR A 255 2.64 -13.83 11.67
C THR A 255 2.98 -12.64 12.58
N GLY A 256 4.19 -12.07 12.43
CA GLY A 256 4.64 -10.88 13.15
C GLY A 256 4.43 -9.63 12.29
N ARG A 257 3.49 -8.78 12.71
CA ARG A 257 3.03 -7.58 12.00
C ARG A 257 3.11 -6.40 12.97
N GLU A 258 2.97 -5.18 12.47
CA GLU A 258 3.11 -3.94 13.27
C GLU A 258 4.51 -3.83 13.87
N ARG A 259 5.42 -3.19 13.14
CA ARG A 259 6.84 -3.10 13.51
C ARG A 259 7.34 -1.68 13.50
N GLU A 260 8.32 -1.43 14.36
CA GLU A 260 9.10 -0.21 14.32
C GLU A 260 9.93 -0.17 13.03
N VAL A 261 9.80 0.93 12.29
CA VAL A 261 10.53 1.24 11.08
C VAL A 261 11.37 2.49 11.29
N GLY A 262 12.32 2.71 10.39
CA GLY A 262 13.26 3.84 10.44
C GLY A 262 14.70 3.38 10.60
N THR A 263 15.59 4.35 10.45
CA THR A 263 17.04 4.17 10.56
C THR A 263 17.47 4.05 12.02
N ASP A 264 18.70 3.60 12.27
CA ASP A 264 19.27 3.59 13.62
C ASP A 264 19.30 5.00 14.25
N GLU A 265 19.44 6.04 13.42
CA GLU A 265 19.36 7.43 13.86
C GLU A 265 17.94 7.81 14.27
N ASP A 266 16.90 7.41 13.50
CA ASP A 266 15.50 7.64 13.86
C ASP A 266 15.17 6.98 15.21
N ARG A 267 15.60 5.73 15.40
CA ARG A 267 15.42 4.99 16.66
C ARG A 267 16.16 5.64 17.81
N LYS A 268 17.37 6.17 17.57
CA LYS A 268 18.12 6.94 18.57
C LYS A 268 17.38 8.22 18.95
N ARG A 269 16.92 9.00 17.98
CA ARG A 269 16.15 10.23 18.21
C ARG A 269 14.87 9.94 18.99
N TYR A 270 14.16 8.86 18.66
CA TYR A 270 12.99 8.40 19.41
C TYR A 270 13.34 8.08 20.87
N ARG A 271 14.37 7.27 21.13
CA ARG A 271 14.80 6.93 22.50
C ARG A 271 15.19 8.17 23.31
N GLU A 272 15.86 9.14 22.69
CA GLU A 272 16.20 10.40 23.33
C GLU A 272 14.95 11.22 23.65
N ALA A 273 14.01 11.34 22.71
CA ALA A 273 12.74 12.04 22.92
C ALA A 273 11.88 11.36 24.00
N GLU A 274 11.81 10.02 24.01
CA GLU A 274 11.11 9.24 25.02
C GLU A 274 11.74 9.43 26.41
N ALA A 275 13.07 9.38 26.51
CA ALA A 275 13.78 9.60 27.77
C ALA A 275 13.57 11.03 28.31
N VAL A 276 13.59 12.03 27.43
CA VAL A 276 13.28 13.42 27.80
C VAL A 276 11.84 13.52 28.28
N TYR A 277 10.88 13.02 27.50
CA TYR A 277 9.46 13.02 27.85
C TYR A 277 9.20 12.32 29.20
N GLN A 278 9.82 11.17 29.42
CA GLN A 278 9.68 10.43 30.67
C GLN A 278 10.19 11.26 31.85
N ARG A 279 11.40 11.80 31.76
CA ARG A 279 12.03 12.60 32.82
C ARG A 279 11.32 13.94 33.09
N THR A 280 10.85 14.64 32.05
CA THR A 280 10.34 16.02 32.19
C THR A 280 8.83 16.10 32.35
N THR A 281 8.10 15.05 31.94
CA THR A 281 6.63 15.09 31.85
C THR A 281 6.00 13.98 32.68
N LEU A 282 6.38 12.72 32.44
CA LEU A 282 5.68 11.58 33.04
C LEU A 282 6.10 11.33 34.50
N ASP A 283 7.41 11.28 34.77
CA ASP A 283 7.95 10.98 36.10
C ASP A 283 7.57 12.06 37.13
N PRO A 284 7.65 13.38 36.84
CA PRO A 284 7.20 14.40 37.78
C PRO A 284 5.72 14.27 38.15
N GLN A 285 4.86 13.88 37.20
CA GLN A 285 3.43 13.67 37.45
C GLN A 285 3.20 12.39 38.29
N ARG A 286 3.98 11.33 38.06
CA ARG A 286 3.93 10.10 38.86
C ARG A 286 4.40 10.35 40.29
N GLU A 287 5.49 11.10 40.46
CA GLU A 287 5.98 11.49 41.78
C GLU A 287 4.96 12.36 42.53
N LEU A 288 4.28 13.28 41.85
CA LEU A 288 3.21 14.08 42.46
C LEU A 288 2.07 13.20 42.99
N GLU A 289 1.64 12.22 42.19
CA GLU A 289 0.60 11.26 42.60
C GLU A 289 1.08 10.35 43.74
N GLU A 290 2.32 9.85 43.68
CA GLU A 290 2.94 9.04 44.74
C GLU A 290 3.05 9.82 46.06
N ARG A 291 3.49 11.09 46.03
CA ARG A 291 3.54 11.96 47.21
C ARG A 291 2.15 12.22 47.80
N PHE A 292 1.12 12.27 46.97
CA PHE A 292 -0.26 12.37 47.44
C PHE A 292 -0.75 11.07 48.11
N TRP A 293 -0.27 9.91 47.66
CA TRP A 293 -0.60 8.61 48.25
C TRP A 293 0.04 8.39 49.63
N ALA A 294 1.26 8.89 49.85
CA ALA A 294 2.02 8.68 51.07
C ALA A 294 1.21 8.93 52.37
N PRO A 295 0.60 10.12 52.61
CA PRO A 295 -0.12 10.37 53.86
C PRO A 295 -1.36 9.47 54.04
N ILE A 296 -1.97 9.00 52.94
CA ILE A 296 -3.13 8.09 52.98
C ILE A 296 -2.67 6.68 53.38
N LEU A 297 -1.54 6.21 52.82
CA LEU A 297 -0.96 4.92 53.15
C LEU A 297 -0.39 4.89 54.57
N GLU A 298 0.23 5.98 55.02
CA GLU A 298 0.70 6.14 56.41
C GLU A 298 -0.46 6.10 57.41
N ARG A 299 -1.58 6.77 57.08
CA ARG A 299 -2.81 6.71 57.87
C ARG A 299 -3.35 5.28 57.97
N TRP A 300 -3.32 4.52 56.88
CA TRP A 300 -3.66 3.10 56.92
C TRP A 300 -2.70 2.31 57.82
N ALA A 301 -1.39 2.51 57.68
CA ALA A 301 -0.41 1.80 58.50
C ALA A 301 -0.59 2.08 60.01
N LYS A 302 -1.02 3.29 60.37
CA LYS A 302 -1.24 3.71 61.76
C LYS A 302 -2.59 3.28 62.33
N ASP A 303 -3.66 3.56 61.60
CA ASP A 303 -5.04 3.49 62.13
C ASP A 303 -5.78 2.20 61.69
N GLY A 304 -5.17 1.40 60.80
CA GLY A 304 -5.80 0.22 60.21
C GLY A 304 -6.74 0.55 59.05
N LEU A 305 -7.35 -0.48 58.46
CA LEU A 305 -8.35 -0.29 57.41
C LEU A 305 -9.68 0.20 58.00
N PRO A 306 -10.40 1.12 57.33
CA PRO A 306 -11.77 1.44 57.69
C PRO A 306 -12.68 0.20 57.67
N GLU A 307 -13.67 0.17 58.57
CA GLU A 307 -14.58 -0.96 58.72
C GLU A 307 -15.32 -1.29 57.40
N GLY A 308 -15.40 -2.58 57.08
CA GLY A 308 -16.03 -3.07 55.85
C GLY A 308 -15.17 -2.96 54.57
N ARG A 309 -13.93 -2.45 54.64
CA ARG A 309 -13.00 -2.38 53.50
C ARG A 309 -12.08 -3.59 53.42
N LYS A 310 -11.68 -3.96 52.19
CA LYS A 310 -10.78 -5.10 51.93
C LYS A 310 -9.35 -4.61 51.69
N ALA A 311 -8.40 -5.18 52.43
CA ALA A 311 -6.98 -4.93 52.24
C ALA A 311 -6.52 -5.35 50.83
N LYS A 312 -5.96 -4.42 50.06
CA LYS A 312 -5.37 -4.73 48.74
C LYS A 312 -3.87 -4.96 48.78
N LEU A 313 -3.19 -4.47 49.81
CA LEU A 313 -1.78 -4.69 50.12
C LEU A 313 -1.69 -5.44 51.45
N ASN A 314 -0.74 -6.37 51.56
CA ASN A 314 -0.35 -6.91 52.86
C ASN A 314 0.61 -5.94 53.60
N GLU A 315 0.92 -6.24 54.86
CA GLU A 315 1.75 -5.38 55.72
C GLU A 315 3.14 -5.10 55.11
N LYS A 316 3.81 -6.15 54.58
CA LYS A 316 5.10 -6.00 53.90
C LYS A 316 4.99 -5.07 52.69
N GLN A 317 3.96 -5.23 51.87
CA GLN A 317 3.75 -4.42 50.66
C GLN A 317 3.43 -2.97 51.02
N LEU A 318 2.64 -2.74 52.07
CA LEU A 318 2.30 -1.41 52.55
C LEU A 318 3.55 -0.68 53.03
N ALA A 319 4.34 -1.30 53.91
CA ALA A 319 5.60 -0.74 54.41
C ALA A 319 6.58 -0.45 53.25
N LEU A 320 6.78 -1.43 52.36
CA LEU A 320 7.65 -1.29 51.18
C LEU A 320 7.22 -0.12 50.28
N THR A 321 5.91 0.08 50.10
CA THR A 321 5.37 1.17 49.28
C THR A 321 5.62 2.52 49.94
N ILE A 322 5.34 2.65 51.24
CA ILE A 322 5.56 3.89 52.00
C ILE A 322 7.04 4.28 51.98
N GLU A 323 7.94 3.32 52.21
CA GLU A 323 9.40 3.55 52.18
C GLU A 323 9.90 3.94 50.78
N ALA A 324 9.23 3.50 49.71
CA ALA A 324 9.65 3.76 48.33
C ALA A 324 9.31 5.17 47.84
N ILE A 325 8.18 5.73 48.26
CA ILE A 325 7.67 7.03 47.77
C ILE A 325 8.68 8.19 47.96
N PRO A 326 9.35 8.37 49.10
CA PRO A 326 10.30 9.47 49.28
C PRO A 326 11.63 9.26 48.54
N LEU A 327 11.90 8.07 48.01
CA LEU A 327 13.12 7.77 47.27
C LEU A 327 12.97 8.15 45.80
N ALA A 328 14.02 8.78 45.24
CA ALA A 328 14.15 8.97 43.80
C ALA A 328 14.11 7.62 43.07
N PRO A 329 13.55 7.53 41.84
CA PRO A 329 13.36 6.25 41.13
C PRO A 329 14.62 5.38 40.99
N ASP A 330 15.78 6.01 40.83
CA ASP A 330 17.10 5.37 40.70
C ASP A 330 17.66 4.82 42.03
N ARG A 331 17.11 5.25 43.16
CA ARG A 331 17.50 4.82 44.51
C ARG A 331 16.59 3.74 45.10
N ARG A 332 15.49 3.41 44.43
CA ARG A 332 14.55 2.36 44.83
C ARG A 332 15.16 0.98 44.57
N SER A 333 14.97 0.05 45.51
CA SER A 333 15.27 -1.37 45.27
C SER A 333 14.35 -1.95 44.17
N LYS A 334 14.74 -3.09 43.58
CA LYS A 334 13.90 -3.76 42.56
C LYS A 334 12.48 -4.08 43.05
N GLU A 335 12.33 -4.44 44.33
CA GLU A 335 11.02 -4.72 44.93
C GLU A 335 10.17 -3.43 45.04
N GLN A 336 10.80 -2.33 45.45
CA GLN A 336 10.15 -1.02 45.55
C GLN A 336 9.75 -0.47 44.17
N GLN A 337 10.61 -0.60 43.16
CA GLN A 337 10.30 -0.25 41.77
C GLN A 337 9.13 -1.07 41.23
N ASN A 338 9.16 -2.38 41.44
CA ASN A 338 8.07 -3.27 41.02
C ASN A 338 6.72 -2.85 41.62
N MET A 339 6.71 -2.43 42.88
CA MET A 339 5.50 -2.01 43.59
C MET A 339 4.91 -0.70 43.02
N LEU A 340 5.74 0.32 42.79
CA LEU A 340 5.27 1.63 42.31
C LEU A 340 5.11 1.73 40.78
N GLU A 341 5.69 0.80 40.01
CA GLU A 341 5.58 0.81 38.55
C GLU A 341 4.66 -0.30 38.02
N ARG A 342 4.93 -1.57 38.34
CA ARG A 342 4.19 -2.71 37.76
C ARG A 342 2.90 -3.01 38.52
N GLU A 343 2.96 -2.95 39.84
CA GLU A 343 1.78 -3.13 40.70
C GLU A 343 1.10 -1.79 41.07
N ARG A 344 1.40 -0.71 40.34
CA ARG A 344 0.85 0.63 40.59
C ARG A 344 -0.67 0.68 40.70
N ASN A 345 -1.36 -0.08 39.85
CA ASN A 345 -2.83 -0.19 39.90
C ASN A 345 -3.35 -0.77 41.21
N ARG A 346 -2.58 -1.67 41.82
CA ARG A 346 -2.88 -2.28 43.12
C ARG A 346 -2.66 -1.28 44.25
N VAL A 347 -1.55 -0.55 44.24
CA VAL A 347 -1.27 0.54 45.21
C VAL A 347 -2.39 1.56 45.15
N ARG A 348 -2.69 2.08 43.96
CA ARG A 348 -3.78 3.04 43.72
C ARG A 348 -5.12 2.52 44.21
N GLY A 349 -5.41 1.26 43.94
CA GLY A 349 -6.62 0.59 44.42
C GLY A 349 -6.69 0.54 45.94
N ALA A 350 -5.55 0.42 46.63
CA ALA A 350 -5.46 0.40 48.08
C ALA A 350 -5.62 1.80 48.69
N VAL A 351 -4.96 2.80 48.10
CA VAL A 351 -5.11 4.22 48.47
C VAL A 351 -6.58 4.63 48.44
N ARG A 352 -7.32 4.26 47.38
CA ARG A 352 -8.75 4.60 47.24
C ARG A 352 -9.67 3.99 48.32
N GLU A 353 -9.29 2.85 48.92
CA GLU A 353 -10.09 2.24 49.99
C GLU A 353 -10.02 3.07 51.30
N VAL A 354 -8.90 3.77 51.51
CA VAL A 354 -8.63 4.54 52.74
C VAL A 354 -8.81 6.05 52.53
N ALA A 355 -8.82 6.50 51.28
CA ALA A 355 -9.04 7.89 50.91
C ALA A 355 -10.46 8.36 51.28
N THR A 356 -10.54 9.60 51.79
CA THR A 356 -11.78 10.38 51.95
C THR A 356 -12.38 10.72 50.59
N ASP A 357 -13.63 11.21 50.56
CA ASP A 357 -14.29 11.54 49.31
C ASP A 357 -13.60 12.70 48.56
N GLU A 358 -13.05 13.69 49.28
CA GLU A 358 -12.25 14.76 48.68
C GLU A 358 -10.91 14.23 48.14
N GLU A 359 -10.19 13.40 48.90
CA GLU A 359 -8.94 12.78 48.44
C GLU A 359 -9.17 11.89 47.19
N ARG A 360 -10.31 11.19 47.12
CA ARG A 360 -10.70 10.39 45.93
C ARG A 360 -10.91 11.26 44.71
N LYS A 361 -11.49 12.45 44.87
CA LYS A 361 -11.67 13.41 43.77
C LYS A 361 -10.32 13.88 43.25
N THR A 362 -9.40 14.28 44.13
CA THR A 362 -8.03 14.67 43.73
C THR A 362 -7.27 13.53 43.05
N ILE A 363 -7.37 12.29 43.57
CA ILE A 363 -6.78 11.11 42.92
C ILE A 363 -7.33 10.95 41.50
N SER A 364 -8.65 11.08 41.33
CA SER A 364 -9.27 10.99 40.00
C SER A 364 -8.77 12.07 39.04
N GLU A 365 -8.56 13.30 39.51
CA GLU A 365 -8.01 14.40 38.70
C GLU A 365 -6.56 14.14 38.29
N LEU A 366 -5.71 13.70 39.23
CA LEU A 366 -4.32 13.32 38.96
C LEU A 366 -4.22 12.16 37.98
N GLU A 367 -5.10 11.17 38.09
CA GLU A 367 -5.19 10.05 37.15
C GLU A 367 -5.62 10.49 35.75
N GLN A 368 -6.61 11.39 35.65
CA GLN A 368 -7.03 11.95 34.38
C GLN A 368 -5.90 12.75 33.73
N ARG A 369 -5.12 13.49 34.53
CA ARG A 369 -3.94 14.21 34.06
C ARG A 369 -2.84 13.26 33.60
N LEU A 370 -2.54 12.21 34.35
CA LEU A 370 -1.53 11.21 33.96
C LEU A 370 -1.95 10.51 32.66
N LYS A 371 -3.23 10.13 32.56
CA LYS A 371 -3.81 9.50 31.37
C LYS A 371 -3.80 10.43 30.15
N SER A 372 -3.97 11.75 30.33
CA SER A 372 -3.86 12.70 29.21
C SER A 372 -2.42 12.84 28.74
N LEU A 373 -1.46 12.96 29.67
CA LEU A 373 -0.04 12.98 29.33
C LEU A 373 0.38 11.70 28.61
N GLU A 374 -0.01 10.52 29.10
CA GLU A 374 0.31 9.23 28.45
C GLU A 374 -0.13 9.15 26.97
N LYS A 375 -1.12 9.94 26.53
CA LYS A 375 -1.49 10.06 25.10
C LYS A 375 -0.46 10.84 24.28
N ASP A 376 0.21 11.80 24.90
CA ASP A 376 1.24 12.65 24.30
C ASP A 376 2.62 11.98 24.31
N LYS A 377 2.72 10.76 24.81
CA LYS A 377 3.95 9.97 24.80
C LYS A 377 4.47 9.86 23.36
N PRO A 378 5.73 10.25 23.09
CA PRO A 378 6.36 10.00 21.80
C PRO A 378 6.22 8.54 21.40
N GLN A 379 5.80 8.30 20.16
CA GLN A 379 5.68 6.96 19.60
C GLN A 379 6.83 6.73 18.61
N PRO A 380 7.42 5.52 18.57
CA PRO A 380 8.32 5.17 17.50
C PRO A 380 7.55 5.18 16.17
N MET A 381 8.27 5.29 15.07
CA MET A 381 7.62 5.17 13.77
C MET A 381 7.22 3.72 13.55
N MET A 382 5.93 3.44 13.59
CA MET A 382 5.38 2.09 13.40
C MET A 382 4.77 1.97 12.00
N ALA A 383 4.86 0.77 11.41
CA ALA A 383 4.25 0.42 10.13
C ALA A 383 3.70 -1.02 10.11
N TRP A 384 2.75 -1.29 9.23
CA TRP A 384 2.15 -2.61 9.04
C TRP A 384 2.97 -3.46 8.06
N VAL A 385 4.14 -3.90 8.49
CA VAL A 385 5.14 -4.61 7.65
C VAL A 385 5.52 -5.96 8.24
N TYR A 386 6.09 -6.84 7.40
CA TYR A 386 6.62 -8.14 7.82
C TYR A 386 8.13 -8.09 8.09
N SER A 387 8.61 -9.09 8.84
CA SER A 387 10.05 -9.40 8.92
C SER A 387 10.43 -10.36 7.80
N ASP A 388 11.70 -10.38 7.41
CA ASP A 388 12.30 -11.45 6.61
C ASP A 388 13.28 -12.27 7.47
N SER A 389 13.79 -13.38 6.91
CA SER A 389 14.82 -14.23 7.49
C SER A 389 16.04 -14.29 6.57
N ALA A 390 17.21 -13.94 7.10
CA ALA A 390 18.50 -14.09 6.40
C ALA A 390 18.84 -15.54 6.01
N LYS A 391 18.23 -16.53 6.67
CA LYS A 391 18.44 -17.96 6.40
C LYS A 391 17.10 -18.62 6.12
N PRO A 392 16.59 -18.53 4.88
CA PRO A 392 15.28 -19.07 4.55
C PRO A 392 15.30 -20.60 4.57
N LYS A 393 14.18 -21.20 4.97
CA LYS A 393 13.98 -22.65 4.86
C LYS A 393 13.86 -23.04 3.38
N PRO A 394 14.16 -24.31 3.01
CA PRO A 394 13.87 -24.81 1.68
C PRO A 394 12.39 -24.67 1.33
N SER A 395 12.14 -24.20 0.11
CA SER A 395 10.79 -24.07 -0.45
C SER A 395 10.37 -25.40 -1.06
N HIS A 396 9.14 -25.83 -0.80
CA HIS A 396 8.63 -27.13 -1.26
C HIS A 396 7.40 -26.93 -2.14
N LEU A 397 7.30 -27.74 -3.20
CA LEU A 397 6.05 -27.92 -3.94
C LEU A 397 4.94 -28.38 -2.99
N ARG A 398 3.75 -27.77 -3.06
CA ARG A 398 2.56 -28.21 -2.34
C ARG A 398 1.70 -29.05 -3.27
N ILE A 399 1.67 -30.36 -3.05
CA ILE A 399 1.00 -31.31 -3.96
C ILE A 399 -0.48 -30.95 -3.97
N ARG A 400 -1.03 -30.62 -5.15
CA ARG A 400 -2.43 -30.16 -5.30
C ARG A 400 -2.79 -28.91 -4.49
N GLY A 401 -1.79 -28.11 -4.09
CA GLY A 401 -1.95 -26.93 -3.26
C GLY A 401 -2.20 -27.24 -1.77
N ASP A 402 -2.15 -28.51 -1.37
CA ASP A 402 -2.28 -28.92 0.03
C ASP A 402 -1.00 -28.58 0.79
N VAL A 403 -1.11 -27.67 1.77
CA VAL A 403 0.03 -27.16 2.54
C VAL A 403 0.72 -28.27 3.33
N HIS A 404 0.01 -29.33 3.70
CA HIS A 404 0.53 -30.44 4.49
C HIS A 404 1.22 -31.51 3.62
N GLN A 405 0.99 -31.50 2.31
CA GLN A 405 1.61 -32.44 1.37
C GLN A 405 2.78 -31.79 0.63
N ARG A 406 3.98 -31.95 1.21
CA ARG A 406 5.23 -31.42 0.65
C ARG A 406 5.78 -32.38 -0.40
N GLY A 407 6.03 -31.86 -1.60
CA GLY A 407 6.73 -32.53 -2.68
C GLY A 407 8.21 -32.16 -2.71
N GLU A 408 8.77 -32.15 -3.92
CA GLU A 408 10.17 -31.79 -4.17
C GLU A 408 10.51 -30.36 -3.70
N VAL A 409 11.79 -30.14 -3.43
CA VAL A 409 12.31 -28.80 -3.13
C VAL A 409 12.32 -28.00 -4.43
N ILE A 410 11.71 -26.82 -4.40
CA ILE A 410 11.67 -25.89 -5.52
C ILE A 410 12.64 -24.74 -5.21
N PRO A 411 13.61 -24.43 -6.09
CA PRO A 411 14.47 -23.28 -5.90
C PRO A 411 13.68 -21.98 -6.07
N PHE A 412 14.18 -20.91 -5.45
CA PHE A 412 13.74 -19.55 -5.79
C PHE A 412 13.96 -19.29 -7.28
N GLY A 413 12.96 -18.69 -7.92
CA GLY A 413 12.97 -18.50 -9.37
C GLY A 413 11.82 -17.62 -9.85
N VAL A 414 11.75 -17.47 -11.17
CA VAL A 414 10.61 -16.90 -11.90
C VAL A 414 10.05 -17.95 -12.85
N PRO A 415 8.84 -17.76 -13.41
CA PRO A 415 8.30 -18.71 -14.37
C PRO A 415 9.23 -18.90 -15.56
N VAL A 416 9.48 -20.16 -15.96
CA VAL A 416 10.47 -20.49 -17.00
C VAL A 416 10.17 -19.77 -18.32
N VAL A 417 8.90 -19.67 -18.71
CA VAL A 417 8.47 -18.97 -19.94
C VAL A 417 8.76 -17.46 -19.91
N LEU A 418 8.90 -16.86 -18.72
CA LEU A 418 9.24 -15.44 -18.55
C LEU A 418 10.74 -15.23 -18.27
N GLY A 419 11.47 -16.29 -17.92
CA GLY A 419 12.82 -16.24 -17.33
C GLY A 419 13.96 -16.53 -18.29
N ALA A 420 13.80 -16.29 -19.60
CA ALA A 420 14.73 -16.73 -20.65
C ALA A 420 16.21 -16.30 -20.44
N GLU A 421 16.46 -15.18 -19.75
CA GLU A 421 17.82 -14.66 -19.47
C GLU A 421 18.26 -14.77 -17.99
N GLY A 422 17.48 -15.47 -17.15
CA GLY A 422 17.83 -15.74 -15.75
C GLY A 422 17.43 -14.63 -14.76
N LEU A 423 17.45 -14.99 -13.48
CA LEU A 423 17.08 -14.16 -12.33
C LEU A 423 18.36 -13.61 -11.68
N PRO A 424 18.42 -12.33 -11.25
CA PRO A 424 19.57 -11.83 -10.51
C PRO A 424 19.80 -12.64 -9.23
N GLU A 425 21.07 -12.85 -8.88
CA GLU A 425 21.44 -13.53 -7.64
C GLU A 425 20.94 -12.74 -6.41
N PRO A 426 20.27 -13.41 -5.44
CA PRO A 426 19.89 -12.79 -4.18
C PRO A 426 21.09 -12.17 -3.46
N ARG A 427 20.85 -11.04 -2.79
CA ARG A 427 21.85 -10.35 -1.97
C ARG A 427 21.40 -10.33 -0.51
N PRO A 428 21.73 -11.37 0.28
CA PRO A 428 21.31 -11.43 1.67
C PRO A 428 21.85 -10.27 2.49
N THR A 429 21.05 -9.82 3.46
CA THR A 429 21.45 -8.86 4.50
C THR A 429 21.49 -9.56 5.86
N GLY A 430 21.81 -8.83 6.93
CA GLY A 430 21.72 -9.38 8.29
C GLY A 430 20.29 -9.81 8.70
N HIS A 431 19.27 -9.33 7.99
CA HIS A 431 17.86 -9.48 8.33
C HIS A 431 16.97 -9.98 7.17
N SER A 432 17.52 -10.24 5.98
CA SER A 432 16.76 -10.74 4.83
C SER A 432 17.57 -11.72 3.97
N SER A 433 16.87 -12.67 3.34
CA SER A 433 17.41 -13.56 2.30
C SER A 433 17.83 -12.86 1.00
N GLY A 434 17.35 -11.64 0.73
CA GLY A 434 17.61 -10.90 -0.50
C GLY A 434 16.83 -11.39 -1.74
N ARG A 435 15.93 -12.36 -1.58
CA ARG A 435 15.15 -12.94 -2.69
C ARG A 435 14.10 -11.98 -3.24
N ARG A 436 13.47 -11.18 -2.38
CA ARG A 436 12.46 -10.19 -2.81
C ARG A 436 13.09 -9.09 -3.65
N ARG A 437 14.29 -8.63 -3.27
CA ARG A 437 15.06 -7.69 -4.08
C ARG A 437 15.40 -8.28 -5.45
N ALA A 438 15.91 -9.51 -5.51
CA ALA A 438 16.22 -10.17 -6.78
C ALA A 438 14.99 -10.29 -7.70
N LEU A 439 13.82 -10.63 -7.13
CA LEU A 439 12.56 -10.63 -7.87
C LEU A 439 12.20 -9.23 -8.38
N ALA A 440 12.32 -8.19 -7.56
CA ALA A 440 11.99 -6.82 -7.94
C ALA A 440 12.94 -6.26 -9.02
N ASP A 441 14.23 -6.55 -8.92
CA ASP A 441 15.24 -6.21 -9.92
C ASP A 441 14.94 -6.93 -11.25
N TRP A 442 14.43 -8.17 -11.21
CA TRP A 442 13.96 -8.86 -12.42
C TRP A 442 12.72 -8.23 -13.02
N ILE A 443 11.67 -7.95 -12.23
CA ILE A 443 10.41 -7.31 -12.68
C ILE A 443 10.66 -5.98 -13.40
N THR A 444 11.71 -5.27 -13.00
CA THR A 444 12.02 -3.93 -13.50
C THR A 444 13.19 -3.88 -14.49
N GLY A 445 13.86 -5.02 -14.71
CA GLY A 445 14.94 -5.14 -15.67
C GLY A 445 14.43 -5.22 -17.11
N ALA A 446 15.36 -5.12 -18.07
CA ALA A 446 15.07 -5.26 -19.50
C ALA A 446 14.39 -6.60 -19.87
N GLN A 447 14.48 -7.58 -18.97
CA GLN A 447 14.00 -8.95 -19.16
C GLN A 447 12.52 -9.15 -18.82
N ALA A 448 11.90 -8.21 -18.09
CA ALA A 448 10.50 -8.27 -17.70
C ALA A 448 9.72 -7.07 -18.28
N PRO A 449 9.46 -7.07 -19.59
CA PRO A 449 8.78 -5.96 -20.28
C PRO A 449 7.34 -5.73 -19.79
N LEU A 450 6.78 -6.70 -19.07
CA LEU A 450 5.42 -6.70 -18.56
C LEU A 450 5.14 -5.53 -17.61
N ALA A 451 6.06 -5.17 -16.71
CA ALA A 451 5.83 -4.05 -15.78
C ALA A 451 5.59 -2.72 -16.51
N ALA A 452 6.34 -2.47 -17.58
CA ALA A 452 6.15 -1.28 -18.40
C ALA A 452 4.82 -1.33 -19.20
N ARG A 453 4.51 -2.47 -19.83
CA ARG A 453 3.26 -2.68 -20.58
C ARG A 453 2.02 -2.51 -19.69
N VAL A 454 2.02 -3.19 -18.54
CA VAL A 454 0.92 -3.16 -17.57
C VAL A 454 0.70 -1.74 -17.06
N MET A 455 1.77 -1.02 -16.68
CA MET A 455 1.63 0.34 -16.17
C MET A 455 1.20 1.34 -17.25
N ALA A 456 1.77 1.25 -18.46
CA ALA A 456 1.34 2.07 -19.60
C ALA A 456 -0.15 1.84 -19.93
N ASN A 457 -0.60 0.58 -19.91
CA ASN A 457 -1.99 0.23 -20.11
C ASN A 457 -2.90 0.79 -19.01
N ARG A 458 -2.49 0.72 -17.74
CA ARG A 458 -3.28 1.29 -16.64
C ARG A 458 -3.38 2.81 -16.73
N VAL A 459 -2.29 3.50 -17.04
CA VAL A 459 -2.32 4.95 -17.25
C VAL A 459 -3.29 5.32 -18.38
N TRP A 460 -3.27 4.57 -19.49
CA TRP A 460 -4.24 4.74 -20.56
C TRP A 460 -5.67 4.46 -20.09
N GLN A 461 -5.88 3.36 -19.38
CA GLN A 461 -7.19 2.94 -18.85
C GLN A 461 -7.81 3.99 -17.95
N TYR A 462 -7.05 4.61 -17.04
CA TYR A 462 -7.59 5.63 -16.14
C TYR A 462 -7.91 6.96 -16.84
N HIS A 463 -7.31 7.24 -18.00
CA HIS A 463 -7.68 8.39 -18.83
C HIS A 463 -8.90 8.08 -19.71
N PHE A 464 -8.93 6.93 -20.37
CA PHE A 464 -9.95 6.60 -21.37
C PHE A 464 -11.08 5.69 -20.85
N GLY A 465 -11.07 5.30 -19.57
CA GLY A 465 -12.02 4.36 -18.97
C GLY A 465 -11.82 2.89 -19.35
N LYS A 466 -11.09 2.60 -20.44
CA LYS A 466 -10.72 1.25 -20.91
C LYS A 466 -9.27 1.23 -21.39
N GLY A 467 -8.52 0.21 -21.00
CA GLY A 467 -7.14 0.00 -21.44
C GLY A 467 -7.05 -0.36 -22.93
N LEU A 468 -5.86 -0.20 -23.51
CA LEU A 468 -5.55 -0.75 -24.83
C LEU A 468 -5.66 -2.27 -24.80
N MET A 469 -5.15 -2.87 -23.73
CA MET A 469 -5.48 -4.21 -23.26
C MET A 469 -6.64 -4.08 -22.26
N GLU A 470 -7.75 -4.80 -22.52
CA GLU A 470 -8.98 -4.66 -21.73
C GLU A 470 -8.80 -5.15 -20.30
N ASP A 471 -8.24 -6.35 -20.12
CA ASP A 471 -7.88 -6.86 -18.80
C ASP A 471 -6.47 -6.40 -18.40
N GLY A 472 -6.40 -5.33 -17.62
CA GLY A 472 -5.14 -4.82 -17.08
C GLY A 472 -4.42 -5.76 -16.10
N ASN A 473 -5.04 -6.87 -15.69
CA ASN A 473 -4.47 -7.87 -14.78
C ASN A 473 -4.13 -9.19 -15.49
N ASN A 474 -4.50 -9.35 -16.77
CA ASN A 474 -4.21 -10.54 -17.55
C ASN A 474 -3.71 -10.20 -18.96
N PHE A 475 -2.40 -10.31 -19.15
CA PHE A 475 -1.66 -10.18 -20.40
C PHE A 475 -1.27 -11.54 -20.97
N GLY A 476 -1.75 -12.64 -20.38
CA GLY A 476 -1.55 -13.98 -20.87
C GLY A 476 -2.53 -14.34 -21.99
N VAL A 477 -2.55 -15.62 -22.37
CA VAL A 477 -3.25 -16.12 -23.57
C VAL A 477 -4.76 -15.85 -23.50
N GLU A 478 -5.36 -15.96 -22.32
CA GLU A 478 -6.80 -15.77 -22.11
C GLU A 478 -7.18 -14.30 -21.88
N GLY A 479 -6.19 -13.39 -21.78
CA GLY A 479 -6.45 -11.96 -21.58
C GLY A 479 -6.97 -11.24 -22.82
N GLY A 480 -6.78 -11.83 -24.01
CA GLY A 480 -7.09 -11.22 -25.30
C GLY A 480 -5.92 -10.47 -25.93
N GLU A 481 -6.21 -9.64 -26.93
CA GLU A 481 -5.21 -8.83 -27.64
C GLU A 481 -5.47 -7.34 -27.42
N PRO A 482 -4.41 -6.52 -27.35
CA PRO A 482 -4.57 -5.08 -27.27
C PRO A 482 -5.16 -4.53 -28.57
N THR A 483 -6.04 -3.54 -28.48
CA THR A 483 -6.64 -2.87 -29.65
C THR A 483 -5.58 -2.20 -30.54
N HIS A 484 -4.55 -1.63 -29.90
CA HIS A 484 -3.44 -0.94 -30.55
C HIS A 484 -2.09 -1.48 -30.02
N PRO A 485 -1.64 -2.68 -30.45
CA PRO A 485 -0.42 -3.30 -29.94
C PRO A 485 0.82 -2.40 -30.10
N ALA A 486 0.97 -1.78 -31.28
CA ALA A 486 2.12 -0.93 -31.56
C ALA A 486 2.15 0.33 -30.69
N LEU A 487 0.98 0.87 -30.32
CA LEU A 487 0.86 2.01 -29.41
C LEU A 487 1.19 1.60 -27.98
N LEU A 488 0.72 0.44 -27.53
CA LEU A 488 1.03 -0.08 -26.20
C LEU A 488 2.55 -0.31 -26.02
N GLU A 489 3.20 -0.92 -27.01
CA GLU A 489 4.66 -1.07 -27.04
C GLU A 489 5.36 0.29 -27.02
N TRP A 490 4.86 1.26 -27.79
CA TRP A 490 5.46 2.58 -27.86
C TRP A 490 5.34 3.36 -26.53
N LEU A 491 4.18 3.30 -25.86
CA LEU A 491 3.98 3.91 -24.54
C LEU A 491 4.84 3.22 -23.48
N ALA A 492 4.96 1.89 -23.53
CA ALA A 492 5.80 1.14 -22.61
C ALA A 492 7.28 1.50 -22.79
N ASN A 493 7.78 1.59 -24.03
CA ASN A 493 9.14 2.07 -24.31
C ASN A 493 9.34 3.52 -23.85
N SER A 494 8.38 4.40 -24.14
CA SER A 494 8.43 5.81 -23.71
C SER A 494 8.55 5.93 -22.20
N LEU A 495 7.87 5.07 -21.44
CA LEU A 495 7.99 5.02 -19.98
C LEU A 495 9.40 4.60 -19.55
N VAL A 496 9.96 3.54 -20.14
CA VAL A 496 11.31 3.05 -19.80
C VAL A 496 12.38 4.08 -20.16
N GLU A 497 12.35 4.61 -21.39
CA GLU A 497 13.28 5.61 -21.91
C GLU A 497 13.17 6.95 -21.15
N GLY A 498 11.96 7.31 -20.71
CA GLY A 498 11.68 8.45 -19.84
C GLY A 498 12.08 8.26 -18.37
N GLY A 499 12.87 7.22 -18.05
CA GLY A 499 13.35 6.96 -16.70
C GLY A 499 12.26 6.48 -15.74
N TRP A 500 11.25 5.79 -16.27
CA TRP A 500 10.10 5.24 -15.53
C TRP A 500 9.23 6.31 -14.84
N LYS A 501 9.29 7.56 -15.30
CA LYS A 501 8.53 8.68 -14.78
C LYS A 501 7.10 8.68 -15.34
N LEU A 502 6.11 8.84 -14.48
CA LEU A 502 4.70 8.77 -14.87
C LEU A 502 4.17 10.11 -15.35
N LYS A 503 4.59 11.23 -14.74
CA LYS A 503 4.11 12.57 -15.14
C LYS A 503 4.38 12.89 -16.62
N PRO A 504 5.57 12.59 -17.21
CA PRO A 504 5.79 12.75 -18.63
C PRO A 504 4.85 11.88 -19.49
N LEU A 505 4.56 10.64 -19.07
CA LEU A 505 3.62 9.76 -19.76
C LEU A 505 2.18 10.31 -19.73
N HIS A 506 1.71 10.79 -18.56
CA HIS A 506 0.41 11.47 -18.47
C HIS A 506 0.36 12.69 -19.37
N ARG A 507 1.39 13.55 -19.29
CA ARG A 507 1.50 14.77 -20.11
C ARG A 507 1.38 14.45 -21.59
N GLN A 508 2.11 13.44 -22.06
CA GLN A 508 2.07 13.00 -23.45
C GLN A 508 0.66 12.55 -23.87
N ILE A 509 -0.03 11.80 -23.02
CA ILE A 509 -1.38 11.31 -23.30
C ILE A 509 -2.38 12.47 -23.35
N VAL A 510 -2.42 13.32 -22.33
CA VAL A 510 -3.46 14.37 -22.24
C VAL A 510 -3.27 15.50 -23.25
N LEU A 511 -2.05 15.73 -23.76
CA LEU A 511 -1.79 16.70 -24.82
C LEU A 511 -2.15 16.21 -26.23
N SER A 512 -2.45 14.93 -26.39
CA SER A 512 -2.76 14.33 -27.69
C SER A 512 -4.06 14.85 -28.29
N ALA A 513 -4.13 14.84 -29.62
CA ALA A 513 -5.37 15.13 -30.33
C ALA A 513 -6.44 14.08 -29.98
N THR A 514 -6.07 12.79 -29.84
CA THR A 514 -6.97 11.71 -29.41
C THR A 514 -7.64 12.00 -28.06
N TYR A 515 -6.87 12.42 -27.05
CA TYR A 515 -7.43 12.78 -25.74
C TYR A 515 -8.35 14.00 -25.82
N ARG A 516 -8.09 14.92 -26.77
CA ARG A 516 -8.84 16.17 -26.95
C ARG A 516 -10.10 16.03 -27.80
N LEU A 517 -10.40 14.85 -28.35
CA LEU A 517 -11.63 14.63 -29.13
C LEU A 517 -12.88 14.88 -28.29
N SER A 518 -13.95 15.31 -28.96
CA SER A 518 -15.30 15.40 -28.37
C SER A 518 -15.86 14.00 -28.11
N ALA A 519 -16.74 13.89 -27.11
CA ALA A 519 -17.51 12.66 -26.89
C ALA A 519 -18.64 12.50 -27.91
N THR A 520 -19.09 13.60 -28.52
CA THR A 520 -20.11 13.61 -29.56
C THR A 520 -19.45 13.46 -30.92
N HIS A 521 -19.77 12.37 -31.61
CA HIS A 521 -19.31 12.10 -32.96
C HIS A 521 -20.49 12.15 -33.93
N PRO A 522 -20.49 13.01 -34.96
CA PRO A 522 -21.62 13.14 -35.87
C PRO A 522 -21.85 11.88 -36.70
N GLU A 523 -20.77 11.24 -37.16
CA GLU A 523 -20.85 10.02 -37.98
C GLU A 523 -19.82 8.98 -37.49
N PRO A 524 -20.07 8.27 -36.38
CA PRO A 524 -19.11 7.30 -35.84
C PRO A 524 -18.84 6.12 -36.80
N GLY A 525 -19.63 6.00 -37.88
CA GLY A 525 -19.39 5.08 -38.98
C GLY A 525 -19.24 3.64 -38.50
N LYS A 526 -18.04 3.08 -38.70
CA LYS A 526 -17.68 1.70 -38.35
C LYS A 526 -17.16 1.53 -36.92
N ASP A 527 -16.94 2.61 -36.18
CA ASP A 527 -16.40 2.60 -34.81
C ASP A 527 -17.50 2.82 -33.77
N GLN A 528 -18.56 2.01 -33.83
CA GLN A 528 -19.73 2.14 -32.95
C GLN A 528 -19.36 1.94 -31.48
N ASP A 529 -18.49 0.98 -31.19
CA ASP A 529 -18.03 0.68 -29.83
C ASP A 529 -16.86 1.57 -29.36
N ASN A 530 -16.41 2.51 -30.19
CA ASN A 530 -15.27 3.38 -29.93
C ASN A 530 -13.94 2.63 -29.67
N ALA A 531 -13.79 1.43 -30.25
CA ALA A 531 -12.60 0.60 -30.10
C ALA A 531 -11.37 1.21 -30.81
N LEU A 532 -11.59 2.05 -31.82
CA LEU A 532 -10.55 2.79 -32.53
C LEU A 532 -10.28 4.19 -31.95
N TYR A 533 -10.97 4.57 -30.87
CA TYR A 533 -10.88 5.90 -30.27
C TYR A 533 -11.21 7.04 -31.26
N SER A 534 -12.24 6.86 -32.10
CA SER A 534 -12.76 7.92 -32.98
C SER A 534 -13.32 9.11 -32.19
N ARG A 535 -13.67 8.93 -30.92
CA ARG A 535 -14.21 9.97 -30.03
C ARG A 535 -13.77 9.76 -28.58
N TRP A 536 -14.03 10.75 -27.72
CA TRP A 536 -13.82 10.58 -26.28
C TRP A 536 -14.81 9.55 -25.69
N PRO A 537 -14.33 8.55 -24.93
CA PRO A 537 -15.19 7.56 -24.29
C PRO A 537 -15.95 8.15 -23.09
N LEU A 538 -17.26 7.95 -23.06
CA LEU A 538 -18.08 8.29 -21.89
C LEU A 538 -17.92 7.21 -20.82
N HIS A 539 -17.52 7.62 -19.61
CA HIS A 539 -17.43 6.74 -18.45
C HIS A 539 -17.98 7.42 -17.20
N ARG A 540 -18.36 6.61 -16.22
CA ARG A 540 -18.85 7.12 -14.92
C ARG A 540 -17.68 7.71 -14.14
N LEU A 541 -17.91 8.87 -13.52
CA LEU A 541 -16.97 9.44 -12.56
C LEU A 541 -16.97 8.58 -11.28
N GLU A 542 -15.80 8.38 -10.67
CA GLU A 542 -15.69 7.63 -9.43
C GLU A 542 -16.34 8.39 -8.27
N ALA A 543 -16.88 7.66 -7.29
CA ALA A 543 -17.55 8.29 -6.15
C ALA A 543 -16.65 9.25 -5.38
N GLU A 544 -15.36 8.96 -5.27
CA GLU A 544 -14.38 9.82 -4.63
C GLU A 544 -14.31 11.18 -5.31
N ALA A 545 -14.24 11.20 -6.65
CA ALA A 545 -14.20 12.45 -7.40
C ALA A 545 -15.55 13.19 -7.33
N ILE A 546 -16.68 12.48 -7.26
CA ILE A 546 -18.00 13.09 -7.03
C ILE A 546 -18.04 13.77 -5.65
N ARG A 547 -17.72 13.04 -4.58
CA ARG A 547 -17.71 13.54 -3.21
C ARG A 547 -16.75 14.72 -3.05
N ASP A 548 -15.53 14.58 -3.54
CA ASP A 548 -14.51 15.64 -3.48
C ASP A 548 -14.94 16.88 -4.27
N SER A 549 -15.61 16.71 -5.41
CA SER A 549 -16.17 17.82 -6.20
C SER A 549 -17.28 18.57 -5.45
N ILE A 550 -18.14 17.87 -4.72
CA ILE A 550 -19.19 18.49 -3.88
C ILE A 550 -18.57 19.31 -2.74
N LEU A 551 -17.55 18.76 -2.08
CA LEU A 551 -16.81 19.47 -1.03
C LEU A 551 -16.09 20.71 -1.58
N ALA A 552 -15.46 20.60 -2.76
CA ALA A 552 -14.79 21.71 -3.42
C ALA A 552 -15.77 22.81 -3.82
N ALA A 553 -16.90 22.44 -4.45
CA ALA A 553 -17.92 23.40 -4.90
C ALA A 553 -18.63 24.12 -3.74
N SER A 554 -18.77 23.46 -2.59
CA SER A 554 -19.34 24.05 -1.38
C SER A 554 -18.35 24.88 -0.55
N GLY A 555 -17.07 24.90 -0.93
CA GLY A 555 -16.01 25.59 -0.18
C GLY A 555 -15.64 24.92 1.14
N LYS A 556 -16.07 23.66 1.37
CA LYS A 556 -15.80 22.89 2.59
C LYS A 556 -14.59 21.99 2.50
N LEU A 557 -14.07 21.74 1.29
CA LEU A 557 -12.96 20.80 1.08
C LEU A 557 -11.74 21.17 1.94
N ASN A 558 -11.38 20.26 2.84
CA ASN A 558 -10.16 20.34 3.63
C ASN A 558 -9.02 19.69 2.83
N HIS A 559 -7.99 20.50 2.53
CA HIS A 559 -6.82 20.08 1.75
C HIS A 559 -5.70 19.47 2.61
N GLU A 560 -5.92 19.23 3.90
CA GLU A 560 -4.95 18.57 4.76
C GLU A 560 -4.61 17.16 4.26
N MET A 561 -3.33 16.97 3.96
CA MET A 561 -2.79 15.72 3.44
C MET A 561 -2.17 14.88 4.54
N ALA A 562 -2.08 13.57 4.27
CA ALA A 562 -1.42 12.58 5.13
C ALA A 562 -2.03 12.43 6.54
N GLY A 563 -1.51 11.50 7.33
CA GLY A 563 -1.98 11.26 8.70
C GLY A 563 -3.08 10.20 8.79
N PRO A 564 -3.61 9.94 10.00
CA PRO A 564 -4.65 8.93 10.19
C PRO A 564 -5.90 9.15 9.30
N PRO A 565 -6.65 8.08 9.01
CA PRO A 565 -7.88 8.19 8.24
C PRO A 565 -8.95 8.97 9.01
N ILE A 566 -9.89 9.54 8.26
CA ILE A 566 -11.07 10.24 8.77
C ILE A 566 -12.30 9.34 8.71
N TYR A 567 -13.30 9.70 9.51
CA TYR A 567 -14.55 8.98 9.67
C TYR A 567 -15.71 9.94 9.41
N PRO A 568 -16.10 10.15 8.13
CA PRO A 568 -17.28 10.94 7.81
C PRO A 568 -18.51 10.47 8.60
N PRO A 569 -19.42 11.38 8.99
CA PRO A 569 -20.63 11.01 9.70
C PRO A 569 -21.41 9.93 8.95
N PHE A 570 -21.76 8.86 9.66
CA PHE A 570 -22.51 7.73 9.13
C PHE A 570 -23.88 7.68 9.79
N ALA A 571 -24.96 7.48 9.03
CA ALA A 571 -26.28 7.28 9.64
C ALA A 571 -26.25 5.99 10.48
N ASP A 572 -26.52 6.10 11.79
CA ASP A 572 -26.32 5.07 12.83
C ASP A 572 -26.91 3.66 12.55
N LYS A 573 -27.75 3.50 11.52
CA LYS A 573 -28.58 2.32 11.28
C LYS A 573 -27.99 1.25 10.35
N VAL A 574 -26.88 1.50 9.65
CA VAL A 574 -26.34 0.55 8.66
C VAL A 574 -25.22 -0.35 9.24
N VAL A 575 -24.73 -0.09 10.45
CA VAL A 575 -23.73 -0.94 11.12
C VAL A 575 -24.40 -2.05 11.93
N GLY A 576 -24.88 -3.09 11.24
CA GLY A 576 -25.38 -4.30 11.87
C GLY A 576 -24.27 -5.05 12.63
N ALA A 577 -24.49 -5.24 13.94
CA ALA A 577 -23.98 -6.30 14.82
C ALA A 577 -22.46 -6.60 14.98
N SER A 578 -21.53 -6.01 14.21
CA SER A 578 -20.08 -6.31 14.38
C SER A 578 -19.14 -5.11 14.54
N SER A 579 -19.59 -3.85 14.42
CA SER A 579 -18.64 -2.71 14.52
C SER A 579 -19.17 -1.38 15.05
N GLY A 580 -20.23 -1.36 15.85
CA GLY A 580 -20.70 -0.13 16.49
C GLY A 580 -19.66 0.54 17.42
N ALA A 581 -18.57 -0.15 17.78
CA ALA A 581 -17.55 0.37 18.69
C ALA A 581 -16.39 1.15 18.02
N ASP A 582 -16.22 1.07 16.69
CA ASP A 582 -14.98 1.51 16.02
C ASP A 582 -15.12 2.72 15.08
N TRP A 583 -16.33 3.10 14.67
CA TRP A 583 -16.54 4.29 13.82
C TRP A 583 -16.74 5.54 14.68
N LYS A 584 -15.64 6.19 15.05
CA LYS A 584 -15.69 7.47 15.79
C LYS A 584 -15.79 8.62 14.80
N ASN A 585 -16.98 9.22 14.69
CA ASN A 585 -17.21 10.33 13.78
C ASN A 585 -16.15 11.42 13.98
N SER A 586 -15.48 11.77 12.88
CA SER A 586 -14.63 12.95 12.79
C SER A 586 -15.47 14.22 12.93
N THR A 587 -14.84 15.33 13.32
CA THR A 587 -15.46 16.65 13.21
C THR A 587 -15.81 16.97 11.75
N GLU A 588 -16.71 17.93 11.50
CA GLU A 588 -17.11 18.28 10.12
C GLU A 588 -15.92 18.72 9.26
N GLU A 589 -14.99 19.48 9.85
CA GLU A 589 -13.77 19.95 9.18
C GLU A 589 -12.83 18.80 8.81
N GLU A 590 -12.58 17.89 9.75
CA GLU A 590 -11.78 16.68 9.48
C GLU A 590 -12.48 15.78 8.45
N ALA A 591 -13.80 15.57 8.60
CA ALA A 591 -14.59 14.74 7.70
C ALA A 591 -14.63 15.31 6.27
N SER A 592 -14.37 16.60 6.10
CA SER A 592 -14.35 17.27 4.80
C SER A 592 -13.00 17.13 4.07
N ARG A 593 -12.08 16.29 4.56
CA ARG A 593 -10.89 15.88 3.79
C ARG A 593 -11.28 15.06 2.57
N ARG A 594 -10.34 15.02 1.60
CA ARG A 594 -10.47 14.21 0.39
C ARG A 594 -10.78 12.76 0.68
N SER A 595 -11.54 12.15 -0.23
CA SER A 595 -12.07 10.79 -0.08
C SER A 595 -10.99 9.73 0.04
N VAL A 596 -9.78 9.96 -0.47
CA VAL A 596 -8.63 9.06 -0.29
C VAL A 596 -8.22 8.89 1.19
N TYR A 597 -8.58 9.82 2.07
CA TYR A 597 -8.33 9.75 3.51
C TYR A 597 -9.48 9.13 4.32
N VAL A 598 -10.59 8.79 3.68
CA VAL A 598 -11.71 8.11 4.35
C VAL A 598 -11.28 6.72 4.77
N PHE A 599 -11.66 6.32 5.99
CA PHE A 599 -11.39 4.98 6.50
C PHE A 599 -11.96 3.89 5.57
N ALA A 600 -11.06 3.16 4.91
CA ALA A 600 -11.42 2.12 3.95
C ALA A 600 -11.63 0.77 4.66
N LYS A 601 -12.88 0.46 5.01
CA LYS A 601 -13.25 -0.82 5.63
C LYS A 601 -13.58 -1.88 4.56
N ARG A 602 -13.02 -3.09 4.69
CA ARG A 602 -13.22 -4.18 3.73
C ARG A 602 -14.64 -4.73 3.72
N ALA A 603 -15.23 -5.00 4.89
CA ALA A 603 -16.52 -5.68 4.95
C ALA A 603 -17.71 -4.78 4.64
N ILE A 604 -17.60 -3.48 4.92
CA ILE A 604 -18.69 -2.50 4.75
C ILE A 604 -18.09 -1.20 4.20
N PRO A 605 -18.17 -0.94 2.88
CA PRO A 605 -17.72 0.33 2.33
C PRO A 605 -18.62 1.47 2.80
N LEU A 606 -18.12 2.70 2.78
CA LEU A 606 -18.95 3.89 2.99
C LEU A 606 -20.03 3.91 1.89
N PRO A 607 -21.34 3.99 2.19
CA PRO A 607 -22.40 3.96 1.19
C PRO A 607 -22.23 5.00 0.08
N GLU A 608 -21.73 6.20 0.42
CA GLU A 608 -21.44 7.27 -0.54
C GLU A 608 -20.30 6.92 -1.50
N LEU A 609 -19.45 5.94 -1.15
CA LEU A 609 -18.33 5.43 -1.94
C LEU A 609 -18.60 4.02 -2.49
N ALA A 610 -19.77 3.45 -2.25
CA ALA A 610 -20.20 2.17 -2.81
C ALA A 610 -20.91 2.45 -4.15
N VAL A 611 -20.20 2.29 -5.27
CA VAL A 611 -20.72 2.53 -6.64
C VAL A 611 -20.81 1.23 -7.43
#